data_AF-A0A8J3T5X7-F1
#
_entry.id   AF-A0A8J3T5X7-F1
#
_cell.length_a   1.000
_cell.length_b   1.000
_cell.length_c   1.000
_cell.angle_alpha   90.00
_cell.angle_beta   90.00
_cell.angle_gamma   90.00
#
_symmetry.space_group_name_H-M   'P 1'
#
loop_
_entity.id
_entity.type
_entity.pdbx_description
1 polymer ?
#
loop_
_entity_poly.entity_id
_entity_poly.type
_entity_poly.pdbx_seq_one_letter_code
_entity_poly.pdbx_strand_id
1 'polypeptide(L)'
;MAIVGEIDLYTAPRLQAEFTRLLQEGATTLVVIDMSGVEFCDSTGMNVLLSALKRLRERGGALEVAGPRPAVRKILQVTGLDSVFTVHETVPEELLTAEPKA
;
A
#
# COMPACT_ATOMS: atom_id res chain seq x y z
N MET A 1 -5.09 1.21 -5.51
CA MET A 1 -4.02 0.76 -6.43
C MET A 1 -3.83 -0.73 -6.23
N ALA A 2 -3.80 -1.53 -7.30
CA ALA A 2 -3.54 -2.96 -7.21
C ALA A 2 -2.08 -3.29 -7.55
N ILE A 3 -1.49 -4.22 -6.79
CA ILE A 3 -0.14 -4.74 -7.01
C ILE A 3 -0.23 -6.26 -7.19
N VAL A 4 0.51 -6.78 -8.16
CA VAL A 4 0.55 -8.22 -8.47
C VAL A 4 2.01 -8.64 -8.60
N GLY A 5 2.33 -9.85 -8.12
CA GLY A 5 3.67 -10.43 -8.15
C GLY A 5 4.42 -10.18 -6.84
N GLU A 6 5.67 -9.76 -6.93
CA GLU A 6 6.57 -9.60 -5.78
C GLU A 6 6.92 -8.14 -5.53
N ILE A 7 7.08 -7.77 -4.26
CA ILE A 7 7.61 -6.47 -3.82
C ILE A 7 8.99 -6.70 -3.21
N ASP A 8 10.04 -6.49 -4.00
CA ASP A 8 11.42 -6.80 -3.64
C ASP A 8 12.39 -5.69 -4.06
N LEU A 9 13.69 -5.94 -3.95
CA LEU A 9 14.73 -5.01 -4.39
C LEU A 9 14.59 -4.54 -5.86
N TYR A 10 14.03 -5.36 -6.75
CA TYR A 10 13.91 -5.06 -8.17
C TYR A 10 12.61 -4.29 -8.49
N THR A 11 11.51 -4.58 -7.78
CA THR A 11 10.22 -3.94 -8.03
C THR A 11 9.96 -2.73 -7.12
N ALA A 12 10.63 -2.64 -5.98
CA ALA A 12 10.51 -1.52 -5.02
C ALA A 12 10.74 -0.14 -5.64
N PRO A 13 11.76 0.10 -6.51
CA PRO A 13 11.95 1.42 -7.13
C PRO A 13 10.76 1.87 -7.98
N ARG A 14 10.13 0.93 -8.70
CA ARG A 14 8.94 1.21 -9.51
C ARG A 14 7.75 1.57 -8.62
N LEU A 15 7.53 0.83 -7.53
CA LEU A 15 6.47 1.14 -6.57
C LEU A 15 6.67 2.52 -5.93
N GLN A 16 7.91 2.88 -5.58
CA GLN A 16 8.24 4.19 -5.05
C GLN A 16 7.96 5.34 -6.04
N ALA A 17 8.24 5.12 -7.33
CA ALA A 17 7.92 6.08 -8.38
C ALA A 17 6.41 6.31 -8.50
N GLU A 18 5.60 5.24 -8.44
CA GLU A 18 4.13 5.37 -8.47
C GLU A 18 3.60 6.14 -7.27
N PHE A 19 4.08 5.89 -6.04
CA PHE A 19 3.70 6.71 -4.90
C PHE A 19 4.08 8.18 -5.07
N THR A 20 5.26 8.44 -5.63
CA THR A 20 5.71 9.82 -5.89
C THR A 20 4.79 10.51 -6.89
N ARG A 21 4.38 9.82 -7.95
CA ARG A 21 3.42 10.33 -8.94
C ARG A 21 2.06 10.62 -8.30
N LEU A 22 1.49 9.67 -7.55
CA LEU A 22 0.20 9.84 -6.85
C LEU A 22 0.23 11.02 -5.88
N LEU A 23 1.36 11.22 -5.18
CA LEU A 23 1.54 12.35 -4.27
C LEU A 23 1.64 13.68 -5.03
N GLN A 24 2.21 13.72 -6.23
CA GLN A 24 2.31 14.93 -7.05
C GLN A 24 0.96 15.34 -7.66
N GLU A 25 0.09 14.38 -7.95
CA GLU A 25 -1.26 14.62 -8.49
C GLU A 25 -2.21 15.27 -7.46
N GLY A 26 -1.81 15.35 -6.18
CA GLY A 26 -2.37 16.27 -5.18
C GLY A 26 -3.79 15.96 -4.67
N ALA A 27 -4.50 15.01 -5.27
CA ALA A 27 -5.92 14.76 -5.00
C ALA A 27 -6.21 13.62 -4.00
N THR A 28 -5.19 12.92 -3.48
CA THR A 28 -5.42 11.65 -2.77
C THR A 28 -5.22 11.78 -1.26
N THR A 29 -6.33 11.81 -0.51
CA THR A 29 -6.33 11.74 0.97
C THR A 29 -6.23 10.30 1.49
N LEU A 30 -6.56 9.30 0.66
CA LEU A 30 -6.50 7.89 1.04
C LEU A 30 -6.01 7.05 -0.13
N VAL A 31 -4.94 6.29 0.08
CA VAL A 31 -4.46 5.27 -0.85
C VAL A 31 -4.69 3.91 -0.21
N VAL A 32 -5.43 3.04 -0.89
CA VAL A 32 -5.54 1.62 -0.51
C VAL A 32 -4.78 0.77 -1.52
N ILE A 33 -3.88 -0.07 -1.00
CA ILE A 33 -3.12 -1.04 -1.79
C ILE A 33 -3.82 -2.38 -1.72
N ASP A 34 -4.32 -2.84 -2.86
CA ASP A 34 -4.76 -4.22 -3.01
C ASP A 34 -3.54 -5.13 -3.19
N MET A 35 -3.33 -5.99 -2.19
CA MET A 35 -2.25 -6.97 -2.11
C MET A 35 -2.73 -8.42 -2.33
N SER A 36 -3.96 -8.61 -2.83
CA SER A 36 -4.50 -9.94 -3.13
C SER A 36 -3.65 -10.71 -4.15
N GLY A 37 -3.00 -9.99 -5.08
CA GLY A 37 -2.07 -10.53 -6.05
C GLY A 37 -0.59 -10.55 -5.62
N VAL A 38 -0.25 -10.11 -4.40
CA VAL A 38 1.14 -10.02 -3.94
C VAL A 38 1.55 -11.32 -3.27
N GLU A 39 2.49 -12.03 -3.89
CA GLU A 39 2.96 -13.36 -3.44
C GLU A 39 4.04 -13.25 -2.37
N PHE A 40 4.85 -12.19 -2.45
CA PHE A 40 6.00 -11.96 -1.58
C PHE A 40 6.28 -10.46 -1.40
N CYS A 41 6.75 -10.08 -0.22
CA CYS A 41 7.20 -8.73 0.09
C CYS A 41 8.40 -8.81 1.04
N ASP A 42 9.57 -8.34 0.61
CA ASP A 42 10.79 -8.32 1.44
C ASP A 42 10.91 -7.02 2.28
N SER A 43 12.01 -6.88 3.02
CA SER A 43 12.28 -5.68 3.80
C SER A 43 12.40 -4.40 2.95
N THR A 44 12.84 -4.50 1.70
CA THR A 44 12.94 -3.38 0.76
C THR A 44 11.55 -2.89 0.39
N GLY A 45 10.65 -3.82 0.02
CA GLY A 45 9.26 -3.53 -0.28
C GLY A 45 8.54 -2.88 0.90
N MET A 46 8.71 -3.44 2.10
CA MET A 46 8.12 -2.91 3.33
C MET A 46 8.62 -1.49 3.65
N ASN A 47 9.91 -1.20 3.42
CA ASN A 47 10.46 0.14 3.58
C ASN A 47 9.87 1.16 2.60
N VAL A 48 9.58 0.75 1.36
CA VAL A 48 8.89 1.62 0.39
C VAL A 48 7.48 1.96 0.87
N LEU A 49 6.73 0.96 1.34
CA LEU A 49 5.38 1.16 1.89
C LEU A 49 5.38 2.09 3.10
N LEU A 50 6.32 1.89 4.03
CA LEU A 50 6.49 2.76 5.20
C LEU A 50 6.84 4.20 4.81
N SER A 51 7.70 4.37 3.83
CA SER A 51 8.09 5.69 3.33
C SER A 51 6.91 6.41 2.68
N ALA A 52 6.10 5.68 1.91
CA ALA A 52 4.87 6.20 1.31
C ALA A 52 3.84 6.60 2.37
N LEU A 53 3.61 5.75 3.38
CA LEU A 53 2.72 6.06 4.51
C LEU A 53 3.12 7.35 5.21
N LYS A 54 4.41 7.52 5.52
CA LYS A 54 4.92 8.75 6.16
C LYS A 54 4.63 9.99 5.32
N ARG A 55 4.95 9.94 4.02
CA ARG A 55 4.72 11.06 3.09
C ARG A 55 3.24 11.41 2.90
N LEU A 56 2.36 10.40 2.91
CA LEU A 56 0.90 10.60 2.87
C LEU A 56 0.43 11.26 4.17
N ARG A 57 0.87 10.77 5.33
CA ARG A 57 0.51 11.34 6.65
C ARG A 57 0.95 12.79 6.80
N GLU A 58 2.15 13.14 6.33
CA GLU A 58 2.66 14.53 6.32
C GLU A 58 1.75 15.49 5.54
N ARG A 59 0.93 14.96 4.62
CA ARG A 59 -0.03 15.72 3.81
C ARG A 59 -1.48 15.55 4.28
N GLY A 60 -1.70 14.95 5.46
CA GLY A 60 -3.03 14.69 6.00
C GLY A 60 -3.75 13.51 5.35
N GLY A 61 -3.04 12.66 4.61
CA GLY A 61 -3.57 11.45 4.00
C GLY A 61 -3.20 10.16 4.73
N ALA A 62 -3.72 9.04 4.22
CA ALA A 62 -3.49 7.69 4.77
C ALA A 62 -3.09 6.69 3.68
N LEU A 63 -2.35 5.65 4.11
CA LEU A 63 -2.03 4.47 3.30
C LEU A 63 -2.53 3.23 4.04
N GLU A 64 -3.37 2.45 3.37
CA GLU A 64 -3.96 1.24 3.91
C GLU A 64 -3.68 0.04 3.00
N VAL A 65 -3.75 -1.15 3.57
CA VAL A 65 -3.47 -2.41 2.87
C VAL A 65 -4.74 -3.24 2.87
N ALA A 66 -5.06 -3.84 1.73
CA ALA A 66 -6.22 -4.69 1.54
C ALA A 66 -5.82 -6.04 0.97
N GLY A 67 -6.43 -7.11 1.47
CA GLY A 67 -6.24 -8.46 0.94
C GLY A 67 -4.82 -9.02 0.95
N PRO A 68 -3.95 -8.76 1.96
CA PRO A 68 -2.62 -9.36 1.94
C PRO A 68 -2.72 -10.89 2.03
N ARG A 69 -2.03 -11.60 1.13
CA ARG A 69 -1.92 -13.06 1.20
C ARG A 69 -1.30 -13.50 2.54
N PRO A 70 -1.55 -14.74 3.02
CA PRO A 70 -1.10 -15.19 4.34
C PRO A 70 0.39 -14.99 4.63
N ALA A 71 1.26 -15.17 3.63
CA ALA A 71 2.70 -14.94 3.76
C ALA A 71 3.02 -13.46 4.07
N VAL A 72 2.47 -12.54 3.29
CA VAL A 72 2.64 -11.08 3.48
C VAL A 72 2.02 -10.64 4.80
N ARG A 73 0.82 -11.14 5.14
CA ARG A 73 0.18 -10.86 6.43
C ARG A 73 1.03 -11.30 7.62
N LYS A 74 1.63 -12.48 7.56
CA LYS A 74 2.53 -12.98 8.60
C LYS A 74 3.77 -12.08 8.74
N ILE A 75 4.33 -11.60 7.64
CA ILE A 75 5.45 -10.65 7.66
C ILE A 75 5.04 -9.35 8.36
N LEU A 76 3.89 -8.78 8.02
CA LEU A 76 3.34 -7.60 8.69
C LEU A 76 3.22 -7.81 10.21
N GLN A 77 2.66 -8.95 10.64
CA GLN A 77 2.49 -9.28 12.06
C GLN A 77 3.82 -9.48 12.80
N VAL A 78 4.75 -10.27 12.23
CA VAL A 78 6.05 -10.54 12.85
C VAL A 78 6.91 -9.28 12.96
N THR A 79 6.75 -8.36 12.02
CA THR A 79 7.45 -7.06 12.03
C THR A 79 6.72 -5.97 12.83
N GLY A 80 5.51 -6.26 13.33
CA GLY A 80 4.65 -5.30 14.04
C GLY A 80 4.07 -4.20 13.14
N LEU A 81 4.17 -4.36 11.83
CA LEU A 81 3.70 -3.38 10.84
C LEU A 81 2.19 -3.45 10.64
N ASP A 82 1.54 -4.52 11.05
CA ASP A 82 0.08 -4.60 11.18
C ASP A 82 -0.51 -3.59 12.18
N SER A 83 0.28 -3.10 13.14
CA SER A 83 -0.10 -1.98 14.02
C SER A 83 0.12 -0.60 13.41
N VAL A 84 0.92 -0.53 12.34
CA VAL A 84 1.31 0.72 11.67
C VAL A 84 0.37 1.04 10.51
N PHE A 85 -0.05 0.00 9.78
CA PHE A 85 -1.00 0.07 8.68
C PHE A 85 -2.40 -0.33 9.12
N THR A 86 -3.44 0.33 8.61
CA THR A 86 -4.77 -0.26 8.58
C THR A 86 -4.75 -1.42 7.60
N VAL A 87 -5.10 -2.62 8.04
CA VAL A 87 -5.13 -3.83 7.21
C VAL A 87 -6.56 -4.35 7.10
N HIS A 88 -7.07 -4.37 5.87
CA HIS A 88 -8.38 -4.90 5.51
C HIS A 88 -8.25 -6.31 4.96
N GLU A 89 -9.26 -7.15 5.20
CA GLU A 89 -9.31 -8.51 4.65
C GLU A 89 -9.50 -8.52 3.13
N THR A 90 -10.20 -7.53 2.58
CA THR A 90 -10.42 -7.31 1.15
C THR A 90 -10.38 -5.82 0.84
N VAL A 91 -10.40 -5.45 -0.44
CA VAL A 91 -10.56 -4.04 -0.83
C VAL A 91 -11.93 -3.57 -0.33
N PRO A 92 -12.03 -2.45 0.42
CA PRO A 92 -13.31 -1.91 0.86
C PRO A 92 -14.23 -1.63 -0.32
N GLU A 93 -15.49 -2.08 -0.24
CA GLU A 93 -16.44 -2.02 -1.36
C GLU A 93 -16.71 -0.58 -1.81
N GLU A 94 -16.72 0.37 -0.89
CA GLU A 94 -16.91 1.80 -1.17
C GLU A 94 -15.81 2.40 -2.07
N LEU A 95 -14.63 1.76 -2.12
CA LEU A 95 -13.52 2.16 -2.98
C LEU A 95 -13.55 1.48 -4.35
N LEU A 96 -14.36 0.43 -4.53
CA LEU A 96 -14.55 -0.25 -5.82
C LEU A 96 -15.53 0.51 -6.73
N THR A 97 -16.44 1.30 -6.13
CA THR A 97 -17.50 2.06 -6.82
C THR A 97 -17.22 3.55 -6.91
N ALA A 98 -16.09 4.03 -6.40
CA ALA A 98 -15.77 5.45 -6.38
C ALA A 98 -15.51 5.96 -7.81
N GLU A 99 -16.55 6.52 -8.44
CA GLU A 99 -16.36 7.46 -9.54
C GLU A 99 -15.42 8.58 -9.07
N PRO A 100 -14.50 9.05 -9.94
CA PRO A 100 -13.61 10.14 -9.56
C PRO A 100 -14.47 11.36 -9.22
N LYS A 101 -14.41 11.78 -7.95
CA LYS A 101 -15.12 12.98 -7.49
C LYS A 101 -14.53 14.18 -8.26
N ALA A 102 -15.29 14.67 -9.23
CA ALA A 102 -14.97 15.82 -10.07
C ALA A 102 -14.77 17.10 -9.26
#